data_AF-A0A1M6J9A3-F1
#
_entry.id   AF-A0A1M6J9A3-F1
#
_cell.length_a   1.000
_cell.length_b   1.000
_cell.length_c   1.000
_cell.angle_alpha   90.00
_cell.angle_beta   90.00
_cell.angle_gamma   90.00
#
_symmetry.space_group_name_H-M   'P 1'
#
loop_
_entity.id
_entity.type
_entity.pdbx_description
1 polymer ?
#
loop_
_entity_poly.entity_id
_entity_poly.type
_entity_poly.pdbx_seq_one_letter_code
_entity_poly.pdbx_strand_id
1 'polypeptide(L)'
;MSKPFIIVKIKHDESNIINFIKDSFNNNIYRYYNPCSLADKETIESLDKNEDYNIIFIIFEHSYDDKYKANKIFIGECKIKENSNSINYKINGDINSELVINNFIDSSGLDLKNDFKRNSYVSLEYSDSLITQLKHSTEKPYKPVIIKYSDQCYDELESEAKLHKFSQKNEHCRRAIGILEKDKSRGEFQRDRERIIHSKAMRRLVDKAQIFTSSKGDHYRTRMTHTLEVSQIARGIAQRLNLNLDLTEAIALAHDFGHTPFGHQGERTLDNILKNKIEIIKNGDMPEFNGFGGFKHNFQSVRVLSYLEEKYLEFEGLDLSYQVLEGVLKHTKVKLNDYGEPKYHPDECYSISEFLVNGEIEYLFLDYDFPTTLEGQIVAIADEIAQRGHDLDDSFASNYLTYDELISFFELKKLKSLQDTIIFLKNERDEFEIKNRIYPDRDDILRSRIVSSIISYFINDVVTESEKRINSYEPTFFYLEHHRFDKKLISFSPEGAFINDYLDRIISKRVINSLEVTKFDNKADLIIRFLFEAYYNNPKLLHKGTLIRIYRDIKKISDNVIDFINGNPKLIADEFRQICFKDLSEEPDEEYINKRKILVRNITDYISGMTDNYALNEYNSIYK
;
A
#
# COMPACT_ATOMS: atom_id res chain seq x y z
N MET A 1 19.59 28.42 -5.22
CA MET A 1 18.64 29.20 -6.03
C MET A 1 18.53 28.53 -7.38
N SER A 2 17.31 28.38 -7.89
CA SER A 2 17.08 27.80 -9.22
C SER A 2 17.64 28.74 -10.28
N LYS A 3 18.21 28.20 -11.36
CA LYS A 3 18.64 28.99 -12.51
C LYS A 3 17.41 29.68 -13.15
N PRO A 4 17.42 31.00 -13.40
CA PRO A 4 16.31 31.70 -14.06
C PRO A 4 16.10 31.23 -15.50
N PHE A 5 14.92 31.46 -16.05
CA PHE A 5 14.56 31.03 -17.40
C PHE A 5 14.46 32.20 -18.37
N ILE A 6 15.03 32.01 -19.56
CA ILE A 6 14.81 32.84 -20.72
C ILE A 6 13.66 32.23 -21.52
N ILE A 7 12.56 32.94 -21.66
CA ILE A 7 11.41 32.52 -22.47
C ILE A 7 11.57 33.13 -23.86
N VAL A 8 11.63 32.28 -24.89
CA VAL A 8 11.72 32.68 -26.29
C VAL A 8 10.47 32.22 -27.03
N LYS A 9 9.75 33.17 -27.62
CA LYS A 9 8.53 32.92 -28.38
C LYS A 9 8.85 32.72 -29.86
N ILE A 10 8.38 31.63 -30.48
CA ILE A 10 8.67 31.27 -31.89
C ILE A 10 7.38 30.99 -32.66
N LYS A 11 7.23 31.61 -33.84
CA LYS A 11 6.10 31.34 -34.74
C LYS A 11 6.20 29.93 -35.32
N HIS A 12 5.08 29.21 -35.38
CA HIS A 12 5.02 27.86 -35.92
C HIS A 12 5.56 27.72 -37.35
N ASP A 13 5.44 28.75 -38.18
CA ASP A 13 5.91 28.74 -39.57
C ASP A 13 7.43 28.95 -39.72
N GLU A 14 8.16 29.25 -38.64
CA GLU A 14 9.63 29.41 -38.63
C GLU A 14 10.35 28.06 -38.59
N SER A 15 10.13 27.26 -39.63
CA SER A 15 10.61 25.88 -39.76
C SER A 15 12.12 25.72 -39.53
N ASN A 16 12.94 26.68 -39.97
CA ASN A 16 14.39 26.63 -39.77
C ASN A 16 14.81 26.66 -38.29
N ILE A 17 14.25 27.57 -37.49
CA ILE A 17 14.60 27.68 -36.06
C ILE A 17 14.06 26.46 -35.31
N ILE A 18 12.83 26.05 -35.61
CA ILE A 18 12.22 24.85 -35.02
C ILE A 18 13.05 23.60 -35.33
N ASN A 19 13.60 23.49 -36.55
CA ASN A 19 14.49 22.39 -36.92
C ASN A 19 15.79 22.40 -36.10
N PHE A 20 16.39 23.56 -35.83
CA PHE A 20 17.56 23.65 -34.95
C PHE A 20 17.26 23.31 -33.50
N ILE A 21 16.07 23.66 -32.99
CA ILE A 21 15.63 23.29 -31.63
C ILE A 21 15.42 21.77 -31.54
N LYS A 22 14.70 21.19 -32.50
CA LYS A 22 14.50 19.74 -32.58
C LYS A 22 15.81 18.99 -32.74
N ASP A 23 16.73 19.51 -33.54
CA ASP A 23 18.04 18.92 -33.73
C ASP A 23 18.90 18.98 -32.45
N SER A 24 18.85 20.09 -31.70
CA SER A 24 19.47 20.18 -30.37
C SER A 24 18.94 19.11 -29.42
N PHE A 25 17.61 18.92 -29.38
CA PHE A 25 16.96 17.91 -28.55
C PHE A 25 17.32 16.49 -28.96
N ASN A 26 17.16 16.15 -30.25
CA ASN A 26 17.36 14.80 -30.77
C ASN A 26 18.82 14.35 -30.72
N ASN A 27 19.76 15.27 -31.00
CA ASN A 27 21.19 14.96 -31.05
C ASN A 27 21.93 15.35 -29.77
N ASN A 28 21.24 15.90 -28.76
CA ASN A 28 21.82 16.32 -27.48
C ASN A 28 22.99 17.32 -27.64
N ILE A 29 22.92 18.18 -28.65
CA ILE A 29 23.99 19.14 -29.01
C ILE A 29 23.59 20.59 -28.73
N TYR A 30 24.61 21.43 -28.52
CA TYR A 30 24.42 22.86 -28.39
C TYR A 30 24.14 23.51 -29.76
N ARG A 31 23.19 24.43 -29.79
CA ARG A 31 22.82 25.28 -30.93
C ARG A 31 22.75 26.73 -30.49
N TYR A 32 22.75 27.64 -31.47
CA TYR A 32 22.74 29.09 -31.21
C TYR A 32 21.41 29.69 -31.63
N TYR A 33 20.79 30.45 -30.73
CA TYR A 33 19.67 31.33 -31.05
C TYR A 33 20.19 32.75 -31.17
N ASN A 34 20.02 33.35 -32.34
CA ASN A 34 20.41 34.72 -32.63
C ASN A 34 19.15 35.60 -32.70
N PRO A 35 18.93 36.50 -31.72
CA PRO A 35 17.80 37.42 -31.74
C PRO A 35 17.89 38.37 -32.95
N CYS A 36 16.75 38.54 -33.64
CA CYS A 36 16.68 39.44 -34.80
C CYS A 36 16.46 40.90 -34.39
N SER A 37 15.86 41.16 -33.23
CA SER A 37 15.47 42.52 -32.82
C SER A 37 16.52 43.20 -31.93
N LEU A 38 16.52 44.54 -31.97
CA LEU A 38 17.40 45.34 -31.11
C LEU A 38 17.03 45.18 -29.62
N ALA A 39 15.74 45.13 -29.31
CA ALA A 39 15.23 44.97 -27.94
C ALA A 39 15.64 43.62 -27.31
N ASP A 40 15.58 42.53 -28.07
CA ASP A 40 16.03 41.22 -27.59
C ASP A 40 17.56 41.18 -27.38
N LYS A 41 18.31 41.87 -28.26
CA LYS A 41 19.77 42.00 -28.11
C LYS A 41 20.13 42.76 -26.84
N GLU A 42 19.48 43.89 -26.57
CA GLU A 42 19.66 44.67 -25.33
C GLU A 42 19.29 43.84 -24.09
N THR A 43 18.20 43.07 -24.16
CA THR A 43 17.78 42.17 -23.08
C THR A 43 18.85 41.11 -22.80
N ILE A 44 19.36 40.44 -23.84
CA ILE A 44 20.41 39.41 -23.71
C ILE A 44 21.74 40.02 -23.23
N GLU A 45 22.08 41.25 -23.65
CA GLU A 45 23.28 41.96 -23.18
C GLU A 45 23.22 42.31 -21.69
N SER A 46 22.03 42.54 -21.14
CA SER A 46 21.81 42.88 -19.73
C SER A 46 21.93 41.70 -18.76
N LEU A 47 21.94 40.47 -19.27
CA LEU A 47 22.03 39.25 -18.47
C LEU A 47 23.45 39.02 -17.93
N ASP A 48 23.54 38.48 -16.70
CA ASP A 48 24.82 38.12 -16.09
C ASP A 48 25.46 36.95 -16.86
N LYS A 49 26.62 37.21 -17.47
CA LYS A 49 27.35 36.24 -18.30
C LYS A 49 28.06 35.16 -17.49
N ASN A 50 28.18 35.34 -16.18
CA ASN A 50 28.74 34.34 -15.27
C ASN A 50 27.67 33.39 -14.71
N GLU A 51 26.39 33.65 -15.01
CA GLU A 51 25.27 32.84 -14.54
C GLU A 51 24.84 31.82 -15.61
N ASP A 52 24.46 30.63 -15.18
CA ASP A 52 23.82 29.64 -16.05
C ASP A 52 22.30 29.88 -16.05
N TYR A 53 21.68 29.87 -17.22
CA TYR A 53 20.24 30.03 -17.38
C TYR A 53 19.62 28.74 -17.89
N ASN A 54 18.31 28.61 -17.72
CA ASN A 54 17.52 27.69 -18.52
C ASN A 54 16.82 28.45 -19.63
N ILE A 55 16.37 27.76 -20.68
CA ILE A 55 15.64 28.36 -21.80
C ILE A 55 14.34 27.61 -22.06
N ILE A 56 13.29 28.36 -22.38
CA ILE A 56 11.99 27.85 -22.82
C ILE A 56 11.74 28.37 -24.21
N PHE A 57 11.54 27.50 -25.18
CA PHE A 57 11.00 27.89 -26.48
C PHE A 57 9.51 27.57 -26.53
N ILE A 58 8.68 28.59 -26.71
CA ILE A 58 7.23 28.43 -26.87
C ILE A 58 6.90 28.57 -28.36
N ILE A 59 6.51 27.47 -28.99
CA ILE A 59 6.01 27.48 -30.36
C ILE A 59 4.54 27.83 -30.33
N PHE A 60 4.16 28.87 -31.07
CA PHE A 60 2.79 29.34 -31.13
C PHE A 60 2.26 29.45 -32.55
N GLU A 61 0.94 29.30 -32.67
CA GLU A 61 0.18 29.60 -33.88
C GLU A 61 -0.69 30.84 -33.69
N HIS A 62 -0.91 31.55 -34.79
CA HIS A 62 -1.81 32.70 -34.86
C HIS A 62 -3.11 32.27 -35.51
N SER A 63 -4.19 32.18 -34.73
CA SER A 63 -5.52 31.88 -35.26
C SER A 63 -6.17 33.14 -35.85
N TYR A 64 -7.17 32.96 -36.73
CA TYR A 64 -7.88 34.06 -37.40
C TYR A 64 -8.64 35.00 -36.42
N ASP A 65 -8.92 34.55 -35.19
CA ASP A 65 -9.64 35.29 -34.15
C ASP A 65 -8.71 36.06 -33.18
N ASP A 66 -7.50 36.43 -33.61
CA ASP A 66 -6.54 37.23 -32.82
C ASP A 66 -6.05 36.53 -31.53
N LYS A 67 -6.25 35.22 -31.41
CA LYS A 67 -5.76 34.37 -30.31
C LYS A 67 -4.45 33.68 -30.68
N TYR A 68 -3.43 33.90 -29.86
CA TYR A 68 -2.17 33.16 -29.88
C TYR A 68 -2.36 31.84 -29.11
N LYS A 69 -2.15 30.70 -29.76
CA LYS A 69 -2.18 29.38 -29.11
C LYS A 69 -0.76 28.81 -29.03
N ALA A 70 -0.31 28.44 -27.84
CA ALA A 70 0.94 27.69 -27.67
C ALA A 70 0.67 26.22 -27.98
N ASN A 71 1.44 25.66 -28.91
CA ASN A 71 1.25 24.28 -29.38
C ASN A 71 2.33 23.34 -28.84
N LYS A 72 3.51 23.87 -28.54
CA LYS A 72 4.65 23.08 -28.07
C LYS A 72 5.58 23.93 -27.23
N ILE A 73 6.12 23.34 -26.18
CA ILE A 73 7.17 23.95 -25.37
C ILE A 73 8.42 23.07 -25.45
N PHE A 74 9.58 23.67 -25.66
CA PHE A 74 10.87 23.01 -25.46
C PHE A 74 11.58 23.64 -24.27
N ILE A 75 12.18 22.81 -23.43
CA ILE A 75 12.95 23.25 -22.27
C ILE A 75 14.40 22.81 -22.43
N GLY A 76 15.32 23.66 -21.99
CA GLY A 76 16.74 23.42 -22.09
C GLY A 76 17.55 24.21 -21.10
N GLU A 77 18.85 23.98 -21.14
CA GLU A 77 19.86 24.82 -20.50
C GLU A 77 20.47 25.77 -21.53
N CYS A 78 20.89 26.96 -21.10
CA CYS A 78 21.61 27.86 -21.97
C CYS A 78 22.71 28.65 -21.25
N LYS A 79 23.71 29.04 -22.04
CA LYS A 79 24.81 29.91 -21.64
C LYS A 79 24.89 31.10 -22.57
N ILE A 80 25.24 32.24 -22.00
CA ILE A 80 25.46 33.47 -22.76
C ILE A 80 26.96 33.60 -22.96
N LYS A 81 27.41 33.60 -24.22
CA LYS A 81 28.83 33.61 -24.53
C LYS A 81 29.39 35.03 -24.45
N GLU A 82 30.61 35.17 -23.92
CA GLU A 82 31.32 36.45 -23.87
C GLU A 82 31.47 37.02 -25.29
N ASN A 83 31.04 38.27 -25.47
CA ASN A 83 31.09 39.05 -26.72
C ASN A 83 30.17 38.60 -27.87
N SER A 84 29.09 37.85 -27.61
CA SER A 84 28.05 37.60 -28.60
C SER A 84 26.64 37.82 -28.07
N ASN A 85 25.78 38.46 -28.87
CA ASN A 85 24.36 38.64 -28.55
C ASN A 85 23.55 37.38 -28.86
N SER A 86 24.14 36.19 -28.68
CA SER A 86 23.56 34.91 -29.03
C SER A 86 23.42 34.04 -27.80
N ILE A 87 22.30 33.32 -27.74
CA ILE A 87 22.02 32.35 -26.69
C ILE A 87 22.53 31.00 -27.18
N ASN A 88 23.53 30.44 -26.50
CA ASN A 88 23.98 29.08 -26.75
C ASN A 88 23.15 28.13 -25.90
N TYR A 89 22.28 27.34 -26.52
CA TYR A 89 21.30 26.51 -25.83
C TYR A 89 21.45 25.03 -26.15
N LYS A 90 20.99 24.20 -25.22
CA LYS A 90 20.84 22.76 -25.36
C LYS A 90 19.50 22.33 -24.80
N ILE A 91 18.66 21.75 -25.67
CA ILE A 91 17.33 21.28 -25.28
C ILE A 91 17.44 19.90 -24.65
N ASN A 92 16.78 19.72 -23.51
CA ASN A 92 16.77 18.47 -22.75
C ASN A 92 15.35 17.92 -22.51
N GLY A 93 14.30 18.67 -22.87
CA GLY A 93 12.92 18.19 -22.80
C GLY A 93 11.99 18.91 -23.78
N ASP A 94 10.88 18.25 -24.10
CA ASP A 94 9.77 18.84 -24.84
C ASP A 94 8.42 18.52 -24.16
N ILE A 95 7.45 19.41 -24.33
CA ILE A 95 6.10 19.27 -23.81
C ILE A 95 5.15 19.48 -24.98
N ASN A 96 4.33 18.47 -25.23
CA ASN A 96 3.30 18.48 -26.27
C ASN A 96 1.87 18.44 -25.69
N SER A 97 1.73 18.20 -24.38
CA SER A 97 0.42 18.17 -23.71
C SER A 97 -0.18 19.57 -23.66
N GLU A 98 -1.32 19.75 -24.32
CA GLU A 98 -2.10 20.99 -24.27
C GLU A 98 -2.47 21.37 -22.83
N LEU A 99 -2.79 20.39 -21.98
CA LEU A 99 -3.11 20.60 -20.57
C LEU A 99 -1.93 21.23 -19.80
N VAL A 100 -0.73 20.67 -19.98
CA VAL A 100 0.50 21.15 -19.30
C VAL A 100 0.92 22.51 -19.85
N ILE A 101 0.84 22.71 -21.16
CA ILE A 101 1.14 23.98 -21.82
C ILE A 101 0.21 25.08 -21.31
N ASN A 102 -1.10 24.84 -21.31
CA ASN A 102 -2.08 25.82 -20.81
C ASN A 102 -1.86 26.13 -19.33
N ASN A 103 -1.53 25.12 -18.51
CA ASN A 103 -1.20 25.33 -17.10
C ASN A 103 0.02 26.25 -16.92
N PHE A 104 1.06 26.05 -17.73
CA PHE A 104 2.25 26.89 -17.67
C PHE A 104 1.97 28.34 -18.08
N ILE A 105 1.26 28.55 -19.20
CA ILE A 105 0.91 29.89 -19.69
C ILE A 105 0.06 30.64 -18.65
N ASP A 106 -0.97 29.98 -18.11
CA ASP A 106 -1.83 30.59 -17.10
C ASP A 106 -1.08 30.90 -15.80
N SER A 107 -0.23 29.97 -15.33
CA SER A 107 0.46 30.11 -14.03
C SER A 107 1.61 31.12 -14.09
N SER A 108 2.23 31.30 -15.26
CA SER A 108 3.23 32.36 -15.50
C SER A 108 2.59 33.74 -15.69
N GLY A 109 1.29 33.81 -15.96
CA GLY A 109 0.64 35.06 -16.33
C GLY A 109 1.12 35.61 -17.67
N LEU A 110 1.78 34.77 -18.49
CA LEU A 110 2.41 35.17 -19.75
C LEU A 110 1.34 35.54 -20.78
N ASP A 111 1.29 36.82 -21.15
CA ASP A 111 0.51 37.32 -22.27
C ASP A 111 1.36 37.26 -23.54
N LEU A 112 1.13 36.22 -24.34
CA LEU A 112 1.81 36.01 -25.62
C LEU A 112 1.70 37.22 -26.58
N LYS A 113 0.74 38.13 -26.43
CA LYS A 113 0.59 39.34 -27.25
C LYS A 113 1.30 40.55 -26.63
N ASN A 114 1.13 40.77 -25.33
CA ASN A 114 1.53 42.02 -24.67
C ASN A 114 2.90 41.97 -23.97
N ASP A 115 3.39 40.78 -23.60
CA ASP A 115 4.70 40.65 -22.94
C ASP A 115 5.85 40.69 -23.95
N PHE A 116 5.55 40.52 -25.24
CA PHE A 116 6.50 40.49 -26.36
C PHE A 116 6.33 41.74 -27.27
N LYS A 117 6.29 42.96 -26.69
CA LYS A 117 6.01 44.20 -27.45
C LYS A 117 7.09 44.51 -28.51
N ARG A 118 6.63 45.08 -29.63
CA ARG A 118 7.40 45.64 -30.77
C ARG A 118 8.73 44.92 -31.05
N ASN A 119 8.63 43.84 -31.84
CA ASN A 119 9.74 43.04 -32.32
C ASN A 119 10.53 42.26 -31.25
N SER A 120 10.17 42.30 -29.96
CA SER A 120 10.80 41.45 -28.95
C SER A 120 10.18 40.05 -28.93
N TYR A 121 11.03 39.03 -28.76
CA TYR A 121 10.67 37.61 -28.66
C TYR A 121 11.22 36.95 -27.39
N VAL A 122 11.91 37.71 -26.53
CA VAL A 122 12.61 37.21 -25.34
C VAL A 122 12.03 37.85 -24.07
N SER A 123 11.71 37.03 -23.07
CA SER A 123 11.27 37.45 -21.72
C SER A 123 12.03 36.66 -20.63
N LEU A 124 12.01 37.15 -19.40
CA LEU A 124 12.71 36.54 -18.26
C LEU A 124 11.73 36.15 -17.15
N GLU A 125 11.88 34.93 -16.63
CA GLU A 125 11.09 34.40 -15.53
C GLU A 125 12.00 33.91 -14.40
N TYR A 126 11.68 34.33 -13.18
CA TYR A 126 12.46 34.08 -11.96
C TYR A 126 11.69 33.25 -10.92
N SER A 127 10.43 32.92 -11.18
CA SER A 127 9.57 32.17 -10.25
C SER A 127 10.02 30.73 -10.07
N ASP A 128 10.66 30.44 -8.93
CA ASP A 128 11.09 29.10 -8.54
C ASP A 128 9.98 28.04 -8.65
N SER A 129 8.72 28.39 -8.36
CA SER A 129 7.61 27.43 -8.40
C SER A 129 7.27 26.97 -9.82
N LEU A 130 7.23 27.89 -10.79
CA LEU A 130 6.99 27.58 -12.20
C LEU A 130 8.14 26.77 -12.80
N ILE A 131 9.36 27.11 -12.38
CA ILE A 131 10.59 26.41 -12.74
C ILE A 131 10.52 24.95 -12.32
N THR A 132 10.17 24.70 -11.06
CA THR A 132 10.04 23.34 -10.54
C THR A 132 8.93 22.57 -11.24
N GLN A 133 7.77 23.18 -11.50
CA GLN A 133 6.66 22.55 -12.22
C GLN A 133 7.06 22.11 -13.63
N LEU A 134 7.76 22.96 -14.38
CA LEU A 134 8.21 22.62 -15.73
C LEU A 134 9.23 21.50 -15.76
N LYS A 135 10.23 21.54 -14.86
CA LYS A 135 11.22 20.47 -14.75
C LYS A 135 10.55 19.14 -14.46
N HIS A 136 9.63 19.10 -13.49
CA HIS A 136 8.86 17.89 -13.19
C HIS A 136 7.95 17.45 -14.35
N SER A 137 7.58 18.36 -15.25
CA SER A 137 6.78 18.04 -16.43
C SER A 137 7.61 17.40 -17.54
N THR A 138 8.93 17.60 -17.58
CA THR A 138 9.81 17.03 -18.61
C THR A 138 10.66 15.86 -18.11
N GLU A 139 10.96 15.82 -16.83
CA GLU A 139 11.73 14.74 -16.22
C GLU A 139 10.80 13.57 -15.84
N LYS A 140 11.26 12.35 -16.08
CA LYS A 140 10.56 11.16 -15.60
C LYS A 140 10.75 11.03 -14.08
N PRO A 141 9.73 10.55 -13.34
CA PRO A 141 9.88 10.27 -11.92
C PRO A 141 11.06 9.32 -11.68
N TYR A 142 11.81 9.56 -10.61
CA TYR A 142 12.89 8.68 -10.19
C TYR A 142 12.36 7.25 -10.02
N LYS A 143 13.11 6.28 -10.55
CA LYS A 143 12.83 4.86 -10.35
C LYS A 143 13.93 4.27 -9.47
N PRO A 144 13.59 3.65 -8.34
CA PRO A 144 14.60 3.03 -7.49
C PRO A 144 15.35 1.94 -8.26
N VAL A 145 16.66 1.87 -8.04
CA VAL A 145 17.47 0.75 -8.53
C VAL A 145 17.12 -0.45 -7.66
N ILE A 146 16.69 -1.56 -8.26
CA ILE A 146 16.44 -2.81 -7.55
C ILE A 146 17.68 -3.69 -7.70
N ILE A 147 18.26 -4.15 -6.58
CA ILE A 147 19.37 -5.11 -6.62
C ILE A 147 18.79 -6.48 -6.91
N LYS A 148 19.30 -7.12 -7.98
CA LYS A 148 18.88 -8.46 -8.38
C LYS A 148 19.10 -9.47 -7.27
N TYR A 149 18.22 -10.46 -7.21
CA TYR A 149 18.26 -11.55 -6.24
C TYR A 149 19.61 -12.27 -6.17
N SER A 150 20.27 -12.48 -7.32
CA SER A 150 21.59 -13.15 -7.42
C SER A 150 22.72 -12.40 -6.72
N ASP A 151 22.55 -11.08 -6.53
CA ASP A 151 23.61 -10.19 -6.09
C ASP A 151 23.46 -9.84 -4.59
N GLN A 152 22.39 -10.32 -3.95
CA GLN A 152 22.14 -10.15 -2.52
C GLN A 152 22.73 -11.34 -1.74
N CYS A 153 23.71 -11.07 -0.88
CA CYS A 153 24.32 -12.07 0.00
C CYS A 153 24.51 -11.52 1.42
N TYR A 154 23.90 -12.22 2.38
CA TYR A 154 23.97 -11.90 3.80
C TYR A 154 24.78 -12.96 4.54
N ASP A 155 25.51 -12.52 5.56
CA ASP A 155 26.44 -13.39 6.28
C ASP A 155 25.69 -14.25 7.31
N GLU A 156 26.19 -15.46 7.59
CA GLU A 156 25.67 -16.29 8.67
C GLU A 156 25.84 -15.59 10.02
N LEU A 157 24.85 -15.73 10.91
CA LEU A 157 24.90 -15.16 12.25
C LEU A 157 25.16 -16.25 13.30
N GLU A 158 26.13 -16.01 14.18
CA GLU A 158 26.45 -16.94 15.27
C GLU A 158 25.23 -17.19 16.20
N SER A 159 24.40 -16.18 16.41
CA SER A 159 23.15 -16.28 17.19
C SER A 159 22.16 -17.27 16.60
N GLU A 160 22.25 -17.58 15.30
CA GLU A 160 21.35 -18.47 14.59
C GLU A 160 21.88 -19.91 14.48
N ALA A 161 23.08 -20.20 15.03
CA ALA A 161 23.72 -21.52 14.95
C ALA A 161 22.90 -22.64 15.62
N LYS A 162 22.05 -22.29 16.60
CA LYS A 162 21.18 -23.23 17.32
C LYS A 162 19.79 -23.37 16.70
N LEU A 163 19.47 -22.61 15.66
CA LEU A 163 18.19 -22.74 14.98
C LEU A 163 18.08 -24.09 14.30
N HIS A 164 16.85 -24.57 14.19
CA HIS A 164 16.52 -25.78 13.47
C HIS A 164 16.99 -25.68 12.01
N LYS A 165 17.44 -26.79 11.42
CA LYS A 165 17.98 -26.85 10.05
C LYS A 165 17.04 -26.34 8.94
N PHE A 166 15.74 -26.30 9.25
CA PHE A 166 14.66 -25.84 8.37
C PHE A 166 14.19 -24.41 8.64
N SER A 167 14.79 -23.74 9.62
CA SER A 167 14.51 -22.34 9.89
C SER A 167 15.05 -21.45 8.78
N GLN A 168 14.36 -20.35 8.51
CA GLN A 168 14.91 -19.27 7.70
C GLN A 168 16.01 -18.55 8.48
N LYS A 169 17.24 -18.61 7.96
CA LYS A 169 18.41 -17.94 8.53
C LYS A 169 18.74 -16.67 7.76
N ASN A 170 19.59 -15.84 8.32
CA ASN A 170 19.98 -14.55 7.77
C ASN A 170 20.54 -14.67 6.33
N GLU A 171 21.35 -15.69 6.06
CA GLU A 171 21.93 -15.96 4.73
C GLU A 171 20.88 -16.34 3.68
N HIS A 172 19.70 -16.81 4.10
CA HIS A 172 18.55 -17.09 3.23
C HIS A 172 17.72 -15.85 2.93
N CYS A 173 17.92 -14.74 3.66
CA CYS A 173 17.15 -13.52 3.50
C CYS A 173 17.31 -12.94 2.10
N ARG A 174 16.20 -12.48 1.51
CA ARG A 174 16.16 -11.86 0.19
C ARG A 174 15.21 -10.69 0.23
N ARG A 175 15.64 -9.55 -0.28
CA ARG A 175 14.96 -8.26 -0.12
C ARG A 175 14.35 -7.78 -1.44
N ALA A 176 13.20 -7.13 -1.34
CA ALA A 176 12.49 -6.63 -2.51
C ALA A 176 13.28 -5.57 -3.30
N ILE A 177 14.07 -4.72 -2.61
CA ILE A 177 14.89 -3.67 -3.25
C ILE A 177 16.37 -3.87 -2.93
N GLY A 178 16.72 -4.02 -1.64
CA GLY A 178 18.06 -4.44 -1.21
C GLY A 178 19.20 -3.41 -1.34
N ILE A 179 18.93 -2.15 -1.73
CA ILE A 179 19.99 -1.15 -1.97
C ILE A 179 20.69 -0.61 -0.72
N LEU A 180 20.06 -0.73 0.45
CA LEU A 180 20.60 -0.17 1.68
C LEU A 180 21.67 -1.08 2.26
N GLU A 181 22.81 -0.51 2.63
CA GLU A 181 23.93 -1.25 3.21
C GLU A 181 23.50 -2.17 4.35
N LYS A 182 24.11 -3.36 4.38
CA LYS A 182 23.90 -4.36 5.42
C LYS A 182 24.63 -3.96 6.70
N ASP A 183 24.01 -4.24 7.84
CA ASP A 183 24.61 -4.04 9.16
C ASP A 183 25.33 -5.32 9.58
N LYS A 184 26.57 -5.23 10.06
CA LYS A 184 27.34 -6.41 10.51
C LYS A 184 26.84 -6.96 11.86
N SER A 185 26.11 -6.15 12.62
CA SER A 185 25.70 -6.46 14.00
C SER A 185 24.23 -6.86 14.15
N ARG A 186 23.44 -6.75 13.07
CA ARG A 186 21.99 -6.94 13.08
C ARG A 186 21.56 -7.80 11.89
N GLY A 187 20.76 -8.83 12.15
CA GLY A 187 20.18 -9.66 11.10
C GLY A 187 19.11 -8.94 10.28
N GLU A 188 18.91 -9.37 9.04
CA GLU A 188 17.97 -8.74 8.12
C GLU A 188 16.49 -8.96 8.52
N PHE A 189 16.16 -10.10 9.14
CA PHE A 189 14.81 -10.29 9.69
C PHE A 189 14.56 -9.42 10.94
N GLN A 190 15.58 -9.19 11.76
CA GLN A 190 15.52 -8.21 12.85
C GLN A 190 15.31 -6.80 12.28
N ARG A 191 16.01 -6.46 11.20
CA ARG A 191 15.85 -5.18 10.48
C ARG A 191 14.41 -5.02 9.96
N ASP A 192 13.82 -6.07 9.38
CA ASP A 192 12.43 -6.05 8.94
C ASP A 192 11.47 -5.75 10.10
N ARG A 193 11.62 -6.47 11.21
CA ARG A 193 10.81 -6.26 12.42
C ARG A 193 10.86 -4.81 12.89
N GLU A 194 12.06 -4.23 12.98
CA GLU A 194 12.25 -2.85 13.43
C GLU A 194 11.59 -1.83 12.47
N ARG A 195 11.72 -2.03 11.15
CA ARG A 195 11.06 -1.19 10.13
C ARG A 195 9.54 -1.19 10.29
N ILE A 196 8.97 -2.38 10.52
CA ILE A 196 7.55 -2.62 10.74
C ILE A 196 7.07 -1.91 12.01
N ILE A 197 7.75 -2.11 13.15
CA ILE A 197 7.38 -1.50 14.45
C ILE A 197 7.31 0.03 14.34
N HIS A 198 8.26 0.66 13.65
CA HIS A 198 8.29 2.11 13.53
C HIS A 198 7.31 2.67 12.49
N SER A 199 6.61 1.85 11.71
CA SER A 199 5.74 2.27 10.59
C SER A 199 4.54 3.12 11.02
N LYS A 200 3.98 3.92 10.10
CA LYS A 200 2.72 4.64 10.37
C LYS A 200 1.56 3.65 10.44
N ALA A 201 1.56 2.61 9.61
CA ALA A 201 0.59 1.53 9.60
C ALA A 201 0.48 0.84 10.97
N MET A 202 1.60 0.49 11.61
CA MET A 202 1.60 -0.11 12.96
C MET A 202 0.89 0.77 13.98
N ARG A 203 1.17 2.08 13.98
CA ARG A 203 0.52 3.03 14.91
C ARG A 203 -0.99 3.14 14.69
N ARG A 204 -1.47 3.00 13.44
CA ARG A 204 -2.90 3.09 13.10
C ARG A 204 -3.71 1.89 13.62
N LEU A 205 -3.08 0.74 13.88
CA LEU A 205 -3.77 -0.44 14.41
C LEU A 205 -4.39 -0.21 15.80
N VAL A 206 -3.91 0.79 16.55
CA VAL A 206 -4.45 1.16 17.87
C VAL A 206 -5.89 1.67 17.78
N ASP A 207 -6.26 2.28 16.65
CA ASP A 207 -7.58 2.92 16.46
C ASP A 207 -8.38 2.23 15.34
N LYS A 208 -8.12 0.93 15.14
CA LYS A 208 -8.93 0.05 14.27
C LYS A 208 -9.57 -1.03 15.13
N ALA A 209 -10.89 -1.15 15.06
CA ALA A 209 -11.61 -2.21 15.76
C ALA A 209 -11.33 -3.58 15.13
N GLN A 210 -11.23 -4.60 15.98
CA GLN A 210 -11.19 -6.00 15.53
C GLN A 210 -12.62 -6.53 15.33
N ILE A 211 -13.49 -6.40 16.34
CA ILE A 211 -14.93 -6.72 16.33
C ILE A 211 -15.63 -5.74 17.29
N PHE A 212 -16.77 -5.16 16.90
CA PHE A 212 -17.54 -4.24 17.74
C PHE A 212 -18.56 -5.02 18.59
N THR A 213 -18.39 -5.05 19.91
CA THR A 213 -19.40 -5.55 20.88
C THR A 213 -19.57 -4.55 22.02
N SER A 214 -20.73 -3.90 22.09
CA SER A 214 -21.09 -2.80 22.99
C SER A 214 -21.02 -3.18 24.47
N SER A 215 -21.02 -4.48 24.75
CA SER A 215 -20.94 -5.07 26.08
C SER A 215 -19.63 -4.79 26.81
N LYS A 216 -18.55 -4.37 26.12
CA LYS A 216 -17.21 -4.22 26.74
C LYS A 216 -16.84 -2.84 27.27
N GLY A 217 -17.65 -1.79 27.08
CA GLY A 217 -17.30 -0.43 27.56
C GLY A 217 -15.87 -0.04 27.15
N ASP A 218 -15.03 0.50 28.02
CA ASP A 218 -13.66 0.93 27.69
C ASP A 218 -12.66 -0.22 27.36
N HIS A 219 -13.09 -1.48 27.35
CA HIS A 219 -12.25 -2.66 27.08
C HIS A 219 -12.36 -3.20 25.65
N TYR A 220 -12.69 -2.36 24.67
CA TYR A 220 -12.74 -2.76 23.26
C TYR A 220 -11.36 -3.25 22.78
N ARG A 221 -11.34 -4.44 22.17
CA ARG A 221 -10.13 -4.94 21.51
C ARG A 221 -9.89 -4.19 20.20
N THR A 222 -8.64 -3.82 20.01
CA THR A 222 -8.15 -3.17 18.81
C THR A 222 -7.37 -4.18 17.97
N ARG A 223 -7.13 -3.86 16.70
CA ARG A 223 -6.23 -4.66 15.87
C ARG A 223 -4.83 -4.74 16.46
N MET A 224 -4.35 -3.67 17.11
CA MET A 224 -3.07 -3.69 17.81
C MET A 224 -3.02 -4.78 18.88
N THR A 225 -4.05 -4.89 19.73
CA THR A 225 -4.08 -5.95 20.76
C THR A 225 -4.12 -7.35 20.15
N HIS A 226 -4.89 -7.55 19.07
CA HIS A 226 -4.90 -8.81 18.32
C HIS A 226 -3.51 -9.15 17.77
N THR A 227 -2.89 -8.20 17.05
CA THR A 227 -1.54 -8.36 16.47
C THR A 227 -0.49 -8.71 17.52
N LEU A 228 -0.54 -8.12 18.72
CA LEU A 228 0.39 -8.45 19.81
C LEU A 228 0.18 -9.87 20.34
N GLU A 229 -1.07 -10.33 20.43
CA GLU A 229 -1.38 -11.69 20.84
C GLU A 229 -0.97 -12.73 19.79
N VAL A 230 -1.23 -12.46 18.50
CA VAL A 230 -0.73 -13.29 17.40
C VAL A 230 0.79 -13.40 17.46
N SER A 231 1.50 -12.29 17.64
CA SER A 231 2.96 -12.28 17.81
C SER A 231 3.41 -13.13 19.00
N GLN A 232 2.74 -13.00 20.14
CA GLN A 232 3.07 -13.78 21.35
C GLN A 232 2.89 -15.28 21.12
N ILE A 233 1.76 -15.69 20.53
CA ILE A 233 1.45 -17.10 20.23
C ILE A 233 2.43 -17.65 19.20
N ALA A 234 2.66 -16.92 18.11
CA ALA A 234 3.56 -17.29 17.04
C ALA A 234 5.00 -17.49 17.56
N ARG A 235 5.51 -16.56 18.37
CA ARG A 235 6.82 -16.68 19.01
C ARG A 235 6.87 -17.87 19.97
N GLY A 236 5.80 -18.13 20.72
CA GLY A 236 5.71 -19.29 21.60
C GLY A 236 5.82 -20.63 20.86
N ILE A 237 5.21 -20.74 19.68
CA ILE A 237 5.33 -21.91 18.81
C ILE A 237 6.73 -21.99 18.18
N ALA A 238 7.20 -20.89 17.56
CA ALA A 238 8.50 -20.83 16.89
C ALA A 238 9.67 -21.14 17.83
N GLN A 239 9.62 -20.64 19.08
CA GLN A 239 10.65 -20.90 20.08
C GLN A 239 10.75 -22.38 20.42
N ARG A 240 9.61 -23.08 20.55
CA ARG A 240 9.57 -24.52 20.86
C ARG A 240 10.08 -25.38 19.71
N LEU A 241 9.91 -24.90 18.48
CA LEU A 241 10.44 -25.54 17.26
C LEU A 241 11.86 -25.09 16.90
N ASN A 242 12.49 -24.22 17.70
CA ASN A 242 13.80 -23.60 17.45
C ASN A 242 13.88 -22.89 16.07
N LEU A 243 12.84 -22.13 15.70
CA LEU A 243 12.75 -21.39 14.44
C LEU A 243 13.08 -19.89 14.64
N ASN A 244 13.17 -19.14 13.53
CA ASN A 244 13.60 -17.75 13.54
C ASN A 244 12.52 -16.85 14.14
N LEU A 245 12.80 -16.33 15.34
CA LEU A 245 11.85 -15.50 16.08
C LEU A 245 11.65 -14.12 15.45
N ASP A 246 12.70 -13.53 14.87
CA ASP A 246 12.60 -12.20 14.27
C ASP A 246 11.76 -12.22 12.99
N LEU A 247 11.92 -13.24 12.15
CA LEU A 247 11.07 -13.43 10.98
C LEU A 247 9.61 -13.69 11.38
N THR A 248 9.40 -14.60 12.33
CA THR A 248 8.06 -14.94 12.83
C THR A 248 7.34 -13.70 13.38
N GLU A 249 8.04 -12.91 14.20
CA GLU A 249 7.50 -11.68 14.78
C GLU A 249 7.27 -10.59 13.72
N ALA A 250 8.19 -10.41 12.76
CA ALA A 250 7.99 -9.45 11.67
C ALA A 250 6.72 -9.75 10.86
N ILE A 251 6.50 -11.02 10.48
CA ILE A 251 5.29 -11.43 9.77
C ILE A 251 4.05 -11.19 10.65
N ALA A 252 4.09 -11.64 11.92
CA ALA A 252 2.98 -11.49 12.85
C ALA A 252 2.61 -10.03 13.11
N LEU A 253 3.58 -9.12 13.20
CA LEU A 253 3.29 -7.70 13.43
C LEU A 253 2.70 -7.00 12.20
N ALA A 254 3.01 -7.48 11.00
CA ALA A 254 2.64 -6.81 9.75
C ALA A 254 1.41 -7.41 9.04
N HIS A 255 0.92 -8.59 9.44
CA HIS A 255 -0.14 -9.32 8.73
C HIS A 255 -1.39 -8.47 8.47
N ASP A 256 -1.75 -7.62 9.43
CA ASP A 256 -3.00 -6.87 9.48
C ASP A 256 -2.93 -5.40 8.99
N PHE A 257 -1.80 -4.98 8.42
CA PHE A 257 -1.58 -3.57 8.04
C PHE A 257 -2.58 -3.02 7.01
N GLY A 258 -3.08 -3.88 6.13
CA GLY A 258 -4.00 -3.53 5.05
C GLY A 258 -5.48 -3.53 5.43
N HIS A 259 -5.84 -3.84 6.69
CA HIS A 259 -7.25 -3.82 7.08
C HIS A 259 -7.85 -2.43 6.99
N THR A 260 -9.07 -2.34 6.48
CA THR A 260 -9.83 -1.08 6.41
C THR A 260 -10.32 -0.63 7.78
N PRO A 261 -10.74 0.65 7.91
CA PRO A 261 -11.65 1.03 8.97
C PRO A 261 -12.86 0.10 9.03
N PHE A 262 -13.37 -0.13 10.24
CA PHE A 262 -14.53 -0.99 10.50
C PHE A 262 -14.34 -2.47 10.08
N GLY A 263 -13.08 -2.92 10.00
CA GLY A 263 -12.72 -4.33 9.80
C GLY A 263 -13.30 -4.94 8.51
N HIS A 264 -13.83 -6.16 8.60
CA HIS A 264 -14.29 -6.92 7.44
C HIS A 264 -15.41 -6.23 6.64
N GLN A 265 -16.25 -5.42 7.29
CA GLN A 265 -17.30 -4.73 6.56
C GLN A 265 -16.74 -3.64 5.64
N GLY A 266 -15.73 -2.89 6.08
CA GLY A 266 -15.05 -1.91 5.23
C GLY A 266 -14.40 -2.58 4.01
N GLU A 267 -13.74 -3.72 4.23
CA GLU A 267 -13.14 -4.54 3.16
C GLU A 267 -14.18 -4.99 2.14
N ARG A 268 -15.29 -5.60 2.60
CA ARG A 268 -16.38 -6.04 1.71
C ARG A 268 -16.95 -4.89 0.90
N THR A 269 -17.08 -3.72 1.54
CA THR A 269 -17.65 -2.53 0.90
C THR A 269 -16.73 -2.01 -0.20
N LEU A 270 -15.44 -1.83 0.07
CA LEU A 270 -14.46 -1.42 -0.95
C LEU A 270 -14.34 -2.46 -2.06
N ASP A 271 -14.31 -3.76 -1.74
CA ASP A 271 -14.25 -4.82 -2.74
C ASP A 271 -15.47 -4.82 -3.67
N ASN A 272 -16.67 -4.60 -3.12
CA ASN A 272 -17.90 -4.49 -3.90
C ASN A 272 -17.91 -3.23 -4.79
N ILE A 273 -17.36 -2.09 -4.33
CA ILE A 273 -17.21 -0.89 -5.15
C ILE A 273 -16.27 -1.15 -6.32
N LEU A 274 -15.09 -1.72 -6.05
CA LEU A 274 -14.09 -1.96 -7.08
C LEU A 274 -14.57 -2.98 -8.11
N LYS A 275 -15.23 -4.05 -7.68
CA LYS A 275 -15.87 -5.04 -8.57
C LYS A 275 -17.16 -4.54 -9.24
N ASN A 276 -17.46 -3.25 -9.13
CA ASN A 276 -18.64 -2.61 -9.71
C ASN A 276 -19.98 -3.27 -9.33
N LYS A 277 -20.07 -3.84 -8.13
CA LYS A 277 -21.34 -4.29 -7.53
C LYS A 277 -22.10 -3.14 -6.87
N ILE A 278 -21.42 -2.03 -6.63
CA ILE A 278 -21.98 -0.76 -6.17
C ILE A 278 -21.56 0.28 -7.21
N GLU A 279 -22.53 0.79 -7.96
CA GLU A 279 -22.31 1.70 -9.08
C GLU A 279 -21.93 3.11 -8.58
N ILE A 280 -20.63 3.33 -8.31
CA ILE A 280 -20.06 4.65 -7.98
C ILE A 280 -19.16 5.15 -9.12
N ILE A 281 -18.41 4.24 -9.74
CA ILE A 281 -17.37 4.57 -10.72
C ILE A 281 -17.99 4.55 -12.12
N LYS A 282 -17.84 5.63 -12.89
CA LYS A 282 -18.39 5.71 -14.24
C LYS A 282 -17.72 4.70 -15.18
N ASN A 283 -18.53 4.02 -16.00
CA ASN A 283 -18.12 2.94 -16.91
C ASN A 283 -17.43 1.77 -16.18
N GLY A 284 -17.72 1.55 -14.88
CA GLY A 284 -16.98 0.58 -14.06
C GLY A 284 -17.23 -0.89 -14.40
N ASP A 285 -18.24 -1.18 -15.21
CA ASP A 285 -18.59 -2.49 -15.76
C ASP A 285 -17.78 -2.84 -17.03
N MET A 286 -17.02 -1.89 -17.58
CA MET A 286 -16.21 -2.14 -18.77
C MET A 286 -15.15 -3.23 -18.53
N PRO A 287 -15.00 -4.20 -19.44
CA PRO A 287 -14.00 -5.27 -19.35
C PRO A 287 -12.57 -4.77 -19.14
N GLU A 288 -12.23 -3.63 -19.71
CA GLU A 288 -10.92 -2.97 -19.63
C GLU A 288 -10.52 -2.63 -18.20
N PHE A 289 -11.49 -2.48 -17.29
CA PHE A 289 -11.23 -2.23 -15.87
C PHE A 289 -11.03 -3.51 -15.06
N ASN A 290 -11.54 -4.67 -15.50
CA ASN A 290 -11.53 -5.94 -14.76
C ASN A 290 -11.89 -5.78 -13.26
N GLY A 291 -12.94 -4.99 -12.96
CA GLY A 291 -13.35 -4.72 -11.58
C GLY A 291 -12.29 -3.96 -10.74
N PHE A 292 -11.52 -3.08 -11.38
CA PHE A 292 -10.48 -2.23 -10.78
C PHE A 292 -9.52 -2.97 -9.84
N GLY A 293 -9.31 -4.28 -10.06
CA GLY A 293 -8.41 -5.10 -9.27
C GLY A 293 -8.84 -5.37 -7.83
N GLY A 294 -10.11 -5.11 -7.46
CA GLY A 294 -10.69 -5.56 -6.18
C GLY A 294 -10.00 -5.06 -4.90
N PHE A 295 -10.49 -5.51 -3.73
CA PHE A 295 -9.84 -5.22 -2.44
C PHE A 295 -9.81 -6.42 -1.49
N LYS A 296 -8.65 -6.63 -0.84
CA LYS A 296 -8.45 -7.61 0.22
C LYS A 296 -7.29 -7.18 1.13
N HIS A 297 -7.48 -7.27 2.45
CA HIS A 297 -6.53 -6.75 3.44
C HIS A 297 -5.10 -7.30 3.31
N ASN A 298 -4.89 -8.59 3.07
CA ASN A 298 -3.55 -9.19 2.96
C ASN A 298 -2.77 -8.65 1.75
N PHE A 299 -3.43 -8.46 0.60
CA PHE A 299 -2.84 -7.78 -0.56
C PHE A 299 -2.56 -6.31 -0.25
N GLN A 300 -3.49 -5.64 0.42
CA GLN A 300 -3.29 -4.26 0.85
C GLN A 300 -2.14 -4.14 1.86
N SER A 301 -1.91 -5.11 2.73
CA SER A 301 -0.75 -5.16 3.62
C SER A 301 0.55 -5.18 2.81
N VAL A 302 0.65 -6.01 1.76
CA VAL A 302 1.80 -6.02 0.84
C VAL A 302 1.99 -4.66 0.16
N ARG A 303 0.90 -4.01 -0.27
CA ARG A 303 0.97 -2.67 -0.88
C ARG A 303 1.41 -1.59 0.10
N VAL A 304 0.95 -1.65 1.35
CA VAL A 304 1.42 -0.75 2.41
C VAL A 304 2.92 -0.91 2.62
N LEU A 305 3.39 -2.15 2.71
CA LEU A 305 4.78 -2.50 3.00
C LEU A 305 5.74 -2.23 1.83
N SER A 306 5.31 -2.47 0.60
CA SER A 306 6.15 -2.33 -0.60
C SER A 306 6.08 -0.93 -1.24
N TYR A 307 5.06 -0.13 -0.89
CA TYR A 307 4.80 1.12 -1.61
C TYR A 307 4.28 2.29 -0.76
N LEU A 308 3.22 2.12 0.04
CA LEU A 308 2.52 3.28 0.62
C LEU A 308 3.24 3.90 1.83
N GLU A 309 4.04 3.13 2.56
CA GLU A 309 4.93 3.70 3.57
C GLU A 309 6.06 4.47 2.88
N GLU A 310 6.26 5.73 3.26
CA GLU A 310 7.36 6.56 2.75
C GLU A 310 8.23 7.01 3.92
N LYS A 311 9.42 6.39 4.01
CA LYS A 311 10.41 6.64 5.07
C LYS A 311 11.84 6.77 4.58
N TYR A 312 12.10 6.34 3.35
CA TYR A 312 13.42 6.32 2.73
C TYR A 312 13.44 7.32 1.58
N LEU A 313 14.61 7.89 1.30
CA LEU A 313 14.77 8.89 0.24
C LEU A 313 14.87 8.23 -1.13
N GLU A 314 15.40 7.02 -1.15
CA GLU A 314 15.83 6.29 -2.32
C GLU A 314 14.72 5.40 -2.91
N PHE A 315 13.66 5.09 -2.17
CA PHE A 315 12.56 4.25 -2.64
C PHE A 315 11.29 4.43 -1.83
N GLU A 316 10.15 4.09 -2.45
CA GLU A 316 8.87 3.91 -1.77
C GLU A 316 8.77 2.55 -1.06
N GLY A 317 7.98 2.48 0.02
CA GLY A 317 7.84 1.30 0.85
C GLY A 317 8.87 1.21 1.98
N LEU A 318 8.87 0.05 2.64
CA LEU A 318 9.79 -0.26 3.73
C LEU A 318 11.00 -1.09 3.27
N ASP A 319 11.00 -1.60 2.03
CA ASP A 319 11.97 -2.59 1.53
C ASP A 319 12.02 -3.73 2.55
N LEU A 320 11.13 -4.72 2.50
CA LEU A 320 11.17 -5.87 3.42
C LEU A 320 11.70 -7.11 2.69
N SER A 321 12.05 -8.14 3.45
CA SER A 321 12.35 -9.44 2.85
C SER A 321 11.12 -10.06 2.17
N TYR A 322 11.34 -10.84 1.12
CA TYR A 322 10.29 -11.61 0.46
C TYR A 322 9.66 -12.63 1.42
N GLN A 323 10.42 -13.18 2.37
CA GLN A 323 9.88 -14.02 3.44
C GLN A 323 8.78 -13.30 4.24
N VAL A 324 9.02 -12.04 4.61
CA VAL A 324 8.02 -11.25 5.34
C VAL A 324 6.83 -10.91 4.44
N LEU A 325 7.08 -10.41 3.23
CA LEU A 325 6.01 -10.04 2.29
C LEU A 325 5.10 -11.23 1.94
N GLU A 326 5.68 -12.41 1.69
CA GLU A 326 4.94 -13.63 1.42
C GLU A 326 4.17 -14.12 2.66
N GLY A 327 4.81 -14.14 3.83
CA GLY A 327 4.14 -14.51 5.08
C GLY A 327 2.91 -13.64 5.34
N VAL A 328 3.04 -12.33 5.12
CA VAL A 328 1.94 -11.35 5.21
C VAL A 328 0.90 -11.58 4.12
N LEU A 329 1.29 -11.91 2.89
CA LEU A 329 0.33 -12.19 1.83
C LEU A 329 -0.48 -13.46 2.13
N LYS A 330 0.16 -14.53 2.60
CA LYS A 330 -0.43 -15.87 2.64
C LYS A 330 -0.90 -16.31 4.03
N HIS A 331 -0.91 -15.44 5.03
CA HIS A 331 -1.39 -15.77 6.38
C HIS A 331 -2.88 -16.16 6.41
N THR A 332 -3.67 -15.74 5.40
CA THR A 332 -5.08 -16.10 5.29
C THR A 332 -5.34 -17.12 4.20
N LYS A 333 -6.45 -17.85 4.34
CA LYS A 333 -6.89 -18.82 3.32
C LYS A 333 -7.22 -18.11 2.01
N VAL A 334 -6.57 -18.56 0.94
CA VAL A 334 -6.83 -18.11 -0.43
C VAL A 334 -8.01 -18.90 -0.98
N LYS A 335 -8.97 -18.22 -1.61
CA LYS A 335 -9.97 -18.92 -2.40
C LYS A 335 -9.28 -19.49 -3.62
N LEU A 336 -9.52 -20.76 -3.95
CA LEU A 336 -9.04 -21.34 -5.20
C LEU A 336 -9.98 -20.89 -6.35
N ASN A 337 -9.46 -20.77 -7.56
CA ASN A 337 -10.25 -20.59 -8.78
C ASN A 337 -10.90 -21.93 -9.19
N ASP A 338 -11.71 -21.91 -10.25
CA ASP A 338 -12.41 -23.11 -10.73
C ASP A 338 -11.45 -24.22 -11.23
N TYR A 339 -10.18 -23.89 -11.45
CA TYR A 339 -9.10 -24.82 -11.84
C TYR A 339 -8.29 -25.35 -10.64
N GLY A 340 -8.65 -24.98 -9.40
CA GLY A 340 -7.96 -25.41 -8.18
C GLY A 340 -6.65 -24.66 -7.90
N GLU A 341 -6.36 -23.59 -8.63
CA GLU A 341 -5.21 -22.72 -8.39
C GLU A 341 -5.58 -21.64 -7.38
N PRO A 342 -4.64 -21.17 -6.55
CA PRO A 342 -4.91 -20.03 -5.67
C PRO A 342 -5.39 -18.82 -6.49
N LYS A 343 -6.42 -18.09 -6.03
CA LYS A 343 -6.82 -16.79 -6.63
C LYS A 343 -5.76 -15.71 -6.36
N TYR A 344 -4.58 -15.93 -6.90
CA TYR A 344 -3.51 -14.97 -7.15
C TYR A 344 -3.37 -14.69 -8.65
N HIS A 345 -4.18 -15.36 -9.49
CA HIS A 345 -4.03 -15.34 -10.95
C HIS A 345 -4.42 -13.96 -11.54
N PRO A 346 -3.61 -13.41 -12.46
CA PRO A 346 -3.80 -12.09 -13.07
C PRO A 346 -5.11 -11.88 -13.85
N ASP A 347 -5.89 -12.94 -14.11
CA ASP A 347 -7.10 -12.91 -14.93
C ASP A 347 -8.41 -12.81 -14.10
N GLU A 348 -8.33 -12.91 -12.77
CA GLU A 348 -9.42 -12.52 -11.88
C GLU A 348 -9.08 -11.19 -11.21
N CYS A 349 -10.07 -10.48 -10.64
CA CYS A 349 -9.96 -9.11 -10.11
C CYS A 349 -8.91 -8.87 -8.99
N TYR A 350 -7.80 -9.60 -8.86
CA TYR A 350 -6.72 -9.38 -7.89
C TYR A 350 -5.36 -9.73 -8.51
N SER A 351 -4.79 -8.85 -9.33
CA SER A 351 -3.41 -9.03 -9.76
C SER A 351 -2.45 -8.58 -8.68
N ILE A 352 -1.64 -9.49 -8.15
CA ILE A 352 -0.61 -9.18 -7.13
C ILE A 352 0.37 -8.08 -7.60
N SER A 353 0.56 -7.93 -8.91
CA SER A 353 1.39 -6.86 -9.49
C SER A 353 0.88 -5.44 -9.20
N GLU A 354 -0.42 -5.29 -8.90
CA GLU A 354 -0.97 -4.01 -8.45
C GLU A 354 -0.61 -3.67 -6.99
N PHE A 355 -0.25 -4.68 -6.20
CA PHE A 355 0.02 -4.55 -4.78
C PHE A 355 1.51 -4.63 -4.45
N LEU A 356 2.27 -5.50 -5.11
CA LEU A 356 3.73 -5.51 -5.04
C LEU A 356 4.32 -4.54 -6.07
N VAL A 357 4.43 -3.25 -5.68
CA VAL A 357 4.92 -2.21 -6.60
C VAL A 357 6.44 -2.25 -6.75
N ASN A 358 7.15 -2.54 -5.65
CA ASN A 358 8.60 -2.67 -5.63
C ASN A 358 8.98 -4.11 -5.29
N GLY A 359 9.66 -4.78 -6.22
CA GLY A 359 10.08 -6.18 -6.12
C GLY A 359 9.59 -7.03 -7.29
N GLU A 360 9.92 -8.32 -7.26
CA GLU A 360 9.62 -9.29 -8.30
C GLU A 360 8.66 -10.37 -7.74
N ILE A 361 7.54 -10.59 -8.43
CA ILE A 361 6.44 -11.45 -7.96
C ILE A 361 6.83 -12.93 -7.83
N GLU A 362 7.84 -13.38 -8.59
CA GLU A 362 8.32 -14.76 -8.59
C GLU A 362 8.83 -15.21 -7.21
N TYR A 363 9.39 -14.28 -6.43
CA TYR A 363 9.90 -14.57 -5.08
C TYR A 363 8.82 -14.63 -4.00
N LEU A 364 7.55 -14.45 -4.37
CA LEU A 364 6.40 -14.71 -3.50
C LEU A 364 5.84 -16.14 -3.63
N PHE A 365 6.41 -17.00 -4.48
CA PHE A 365 6.03 -18.41 -4.61
C PHE A 365 4.53 -18.63 -4.79
N LEU A 366 3.91 -17.91 -5.73
CA LEU A 366 2.44 -17.81 -5.86
C LEU A 366 1.73 -19.12 -6.23
N ASP A 367 2.48 -20.15 -6.66
CA ASP A 367 1.96 -21.50 -6.91
C ASP A 367 1.40 -22.17 -5.65
N TYR A 368 1.74 -21.66 -4.46
CA TYR A 368 1.30 -22.19 -3.17
C TYR A 368 0.28 -21.25 -2.50
N ASP A 369 -0.85 -21.82 -2.06
CA ASP A 369 -1.91 -21.10 -1.30
C ASP A 369 -1.55 -20.81 0.17
N PHE A 370 -0.30 -21.08 0.56
CA PHE A 370 0.16 -21.02 1.94
C PHE A 370 1.59 -20.49 2.03
N PRO A 371 2.01 -19.96 3.20
CA PRO A 371 3.36 -19.49 3.39
C PRO A 371 4.39 -20.61 3.19
N THR A 372 5.37 -20.40 2.32
CA THR A 372 6.39 -21.42 2.04
C THR A 372 7.53 -21.44 3.07
N THR A 373 7.44 -20.66 4.15
CA THR A 373 8.33 -20.73 5.33
C THR A 373 7.61 -21.34 6.52
N LEU A 374 8.31 -22.04 7.40
CA LEU A 374 7.71 -22.54 8.65
C LEU A 374 7.26 -21.38 9.54
N GLU A 375 8.06 -20.32 9.62
CA GLU A 375 7.75 -19.10 10.35
C GLU A 375 6.45 -18.44 9.86
N GLY A 376 6.23 -18.37 8.54
CA GLY A 376 4.98 -17.88 7.96
C GLY A 376 3.78 -18.78 8.25
N GLN A 377 3.95 -20.12 8.16
CA GLN A 377 2.89 -21.07 8.50
C GLN A 377 2.49 -21.00 9.98
N ILE A 378 3.47 -20.75 10.87
CA ILE A 378 3.21 -20.50 12.29
C ILE A 378 2.34 -19.27 12.48
N VAL A 379 2.64 -18.15 11.79
CA VAL A 379 1.82 -16.94 11.93
C VAL A 379 0.39 -17.19 11.46
N ALA A 380 0.19 -17.89 10.34
CA ALA A 380 -1.14 -18.23 9.85
C ALA A 380 -1.97 -18.99 10.91
N ILE A 381 -1.37 -19.96 11.60
CA ILE A 381 -2.05 -20.73 12.65
C ILE A 381 -2.17 -19.94 13.95
N ALA A 382 -1.18 -19.12 14.30
CA ALA A 382 -1.24 -18.27 15.48
C ALA A 382 -2.38 -17.23 15.37
N ASP A 383 -2.64 -16.71 14.17
CA ASP A 383 -3.79 -15.84 13.88
C ASP A 383 -5.12 -16.57 14.14
N GLU A 384 -5.26 -17.81 13.65
CA GLU A 384 -6.43 -18.64 13.94
C GLU A 384 -6.62 -18.88 15.45
N ILE A 385 -5.54 -19.22 16.19
CA ILE A 385 -5.60 -19.46 17.64
C ILE A 385 -5.97 -18.18 18.41
N ALA A 386 -5.37 -17.03 18.06
CA ALA A 386 -5.67 -15.76 18.70
C ALA A 386 -7.13 -15.37 18.51
N GLN A 387 -7.64 -15.52 17.28
CA GLN A 387 -9.05 -15.28 16.96
C GLN A 387 -9.97 -16.17 17.79
N ARG A 388 -9.67 -17.47 17.94
CA ARG A 388 -10.46 -18.36 18.80
C ARG A 388 -10.46 -17.94 20.26
N GLY A 389 -9.30 -17.53 20.78
CA GLY A 389 -9.16 -17.08 22.16
C GLY A 389 -10.05 -15.86 22.44
N HIS A 390 -10.07 -14.90 21.51
CA HIS A 390 -10.86 -13.69 21.63
C HIS A 390 -12.35 -13.94 21.50
N ASP A 391 -12.74 -14.69 20.48
CA ASP A 391 -14.13 -15.05 20.23
C ASP A 391 -14.75 -15.77 21.43
N LEU A 392 -13.97 -16.64 22.10
CA LEU A 392 -14.37 -17.30 23.34
C LEU A 392 -14.55 -16.31 24.49
N ASP A 393 -13.56 -15.44 24.72
CA ASP A 393 -13.62 -14.42 25.78
C ASP A 393 -14.82 -13.47 25.60
N ASP A 394 -15.04 -12.99 24.38
CA ASP A 394 -16.17 -12.11 24.02
C ASP A 394 -17.52 -12.81 24.19
N SER A 395 -17.58 -14.11 23.82
CA SER A 395 -18.79 -14.92 23.96
C SER A 395 -19.16 -15.17 25.41
N PHE A 396 -18.18 -15.43 26.28
CA PHE A 396 -18.42 -15.58 27.71
C PHE A 396 -18.83 -14.24 28.34
N ALA A 397 -18.12 -13.15 28.02
CA ALA A 397 -18.44 -11.83 28.56
C ALA A 397 -19.85 -11.35 28.18
N SER A 398 -20.32 -11.71 26.98
CA SER A 398 -21.64 -11.32 26.48
C SER A 398 -22.75 -12.34 26.80
N ASN A 399 -22.45 -13.39 27.59
CA ASN A 399 -23.35 -14.52 27.85
C ASN A 399 -23.90 -15.21 26.59
N TYR A 400 -23.17 -15.11 25.47
CA TYR A 400 -23.48 -15.86 24.25
C TYR A 400 -23.04 -17.31 24.35
N LEU A 401 -22.17 -17.67 25.29
CA LEU A 401 -21.77 -19.05 25.57
C LEU A 401 -21.60 -19.18 27.09
N THR A 402 -22.17 -20.22 27.70
CA THR A 402 -21.94 -20.49 29.12
C THR A 402 -20.86 -21.57 29.31
N TYR A 403 -20.23 -21.61 30.49
CA TYR A 403 -19.24 -22.65 30.81
C TYR A 403 -19.86 -24.05 30.77
N ASP A 404 -21.10 -24.20 31.25
CA ASP A 404 -21.79 -25.48 31.29
C ASP A 404 -22.17 -25.95 29.88
N GLU A 405 -22.53 -25.03 28.98
CA GLU A 405 -22.67 -25.33 27.55
C GLU A 405 -21.35 -25.85 26.97
N LEU A 406 -20.22 -25.17 27.23
CA LEU A 406 -18.91 -25.59 26.74
C LEU A 406 -18.48 -26.97 27.27
N ILE A 407 -18.69 -27.24 28.57
CA ILE A 407 -18.42 -28.54 29.18
C ILE A 407 -19.27 -29.63 28.53
N SER A 408 -20.56 -29.39 28.36
CA SER A 408 -21.49 -30.33 27.71
C SER A 408 -21.06 -30.63 26.27
N PHE A 409 -20.53 -29.63 25.56
CA PHE A 409 -20.00 -29.82 24.21
C PHE A 409 -18.76 -30.71 24.19
N PHE A 410 -17.80 -30.48 25.08
CA PHE A 410 -16.61 -31.31 25.18
C PHE A 410 -16.94 -32.75 25.59
N GLU A 411 -17.98 -32.95 26.42
CA GLU A 411 -18.49 -34.28 26.75
C GLU A 411 -19.03 -35.02 25.52
N LEU A 412 -19.91 -34.37 24.74
CA LEU A 412 -20.51 -34.95 23.53
C LEU A 412 -19.44 -35.34 22.50
N LYS A 413 -18.32 -34.62 22.46
CA LYS A 413 -17.20 -34.87 21.55
C LYS A 413 -16.10 -35.75 22.13
N LYS A 414 -16.28 -36.24 23.36
CA LYS A 414 -15.32 -37.10 24.09
C LYS A 414 -13.94 -36.43 24.30
N LEU A 415 -13.92 -35.11 24.39
CA LEU A 415 -12.72 -34.30 24.60
C LEU A 415 -12.41 -34.18 26.10
N LYS A 416 -12.12 -35.32 26.73
CA LYS A 416 -12.00 -35.41 28.19
C LYS A 416 -10.91 -34.51 28.76
N SER A 417 -9.76 -34.38 28.10
CA SER A 417 -8.64 -33.58 28.62
C SER A 417 -9.00 -32.10 28.82
N LEU A 418 -9.63 -31.47 27.84
CA LEU A 418 -10.11 -30.09 27.92
C LEU A 418 -11.28 -29.95 28.89
N GLN A 419 -12.20 -30.91 28.86
CA GLN A 419 -13.34 -30.95 29.80
C GLN A 419 -12.85 -30.99 31.26
N ASP A 420 -11.96 -31.92 31.57
CA ASP A 420 -11.38 -32.12 32.90
C ASP A 420 -10.62 -30.87 33.36
N THR A 421 -9.93 -30.19 32.44
CA THR A 421 -9.25 -28.92 32.74
C THR A 421 -10.24 -27.83 33.15
N ILE A 422 -11.35 -27.67 32.41
CA ILE A 422 -12.36 -26.66 32.74
C ILE A 422 -13.06 -27.00 34.07
N ILE A 423 -13.41 -28.27 34.28
CA ILE A 423 -14.02 -28.73 35.54
C ILE A 423 -13.06 -28.48 36.72
N PHE A 424 -11.78 -28.78 36.55
CA PHE A 424 -10.75 -28.51 37.55
C PHE A 424 -10.68 -27.01 37.91
N LEU A 425 -10.64 -26.12 36.91
CA LEU A 425 -10.61 -24.67 37.14
C LEU A 425 -11.86 -24.16 37.87
N LYS A 426 -13.04 -24.72 37.55
CA LYS A 426 -14.29 -24.40 38.25
C LYS A 426 -14.23 -24.84 39.71
N ASN A 427 -13.77 -26.07 39.97
CA ASN A 427 -13.63 -26.60 41.33
C ASN A 427 -12.57 -25.82 42.14
N GLU A 428 -11.45 -25.46 41.54
CA GLU A 428 -10.40 -24.68 42.21
C GLU A 428 -10.93 -23.29 42.61
N ARG A 429 -11.68 -22.62 41.74
CA ARG A 429 -12.36 -21.37 42.08
C ARG A 429 -13.28 -21.56 43.29
N ASP A 430 -14.10 -22.60 43.28
CA ASP A 430 -15.06 -22.88 44.35
C ASP A 430 -14.34 -23.21 45.68
N GLU A 431 -13.18 -23.88 45.62
CA GLU A 431 -12.33 -24.15 46.79
C GLU A 431 -11.79 -22.85 47.42
N PHE A 432 -11.29 -21.91 46.61
CA PHE A 432 -10.81 -20.62 47.12
C PHE A 432 -11.94 -19.72 47.63
N GLU A 433 -13.16 -19.89 47.11
CA GLU A 433 -14.35 -19.24 47.67
C GLU A 433 -14.65 -19.74 49.08
N ILE A 434 -14.57 -21.06 49.32
CA ILE A 434 -14.69 -21.64 50.67
C ILE A 434 -13.61 -21.09 51.62
N LYS A 435 -12.43 -20.77 51.09
CA LYS A 435 -11.33 -20.11 51.83
C LYS A 435 -11.54 -18.60 52.05
N ASN A 436 -12.73 -18.06 51.77
CA ASN A 436 -13.08 -16.65 51.90
C ASN A 436 -12.18 -15.69 51.09
N ARG A 437 -11.64 -16.13 49.95
CA ARG A 437 -10.95 -15.20 49.04
C ARG A 437 -11.98 -14.27 48.39
N ILE A 438 -11.76 -12.96 48.53
CA ILE A 438 -12.59 -11.94 47.89
C ILE A 438 -12.00 -11.63 46.52
N TYR A 439 -12.85 -11.68 45.50
CA TYR A 439 -12.49 -11.39 44.11
C TYR A 439 -13.20 -10.12 43.63
N PRO A 440 -12.53 -9.24 42.86
CA PRO A 440 -13.19 -8.10 42.21
C PRO A 440 -14.29 -8.54 41.23
N ASP A 441 -13.98 -9.51 40.38
CA ASP A 441 -14.91 -10.19 39.47
C ASP A 441 -14.53 -11.68 39.43
N ARG A 442 -15.47 -12.55 39.78
CA ARG A 442 -15.25 -14.00 39.88
C ARG A 442 -15.30 -14.68 38.52
N ASP A 443 -16.19 -14.22 37.67
CA ASP A 443 -16.43 -14.82 36.37
C ASP A 443 -15.34 -14.39 35.38
N ASP A 444 -14.83 -13.16 35.51
CA ASP A 444 -13.67 -12.69 34.73
C ASP A 444 -12.40 -13.54 34.98
N ILE A 445 -12.10 -13.88 36.23
CA ILE A 445 -10.93 -14.72 36.55
C ILE A 445 -11.11 -16.12 35.97
N LEU A 446 -12.29 -16.73 36.12
CA LEU A 446 -12.54 -18.06 35.58
C LEU A 446 -12.48 -18.04 34.04
N ARG A 447 -13.11 -17.05 33.40
CA ARG A 447 -13.06 -16.82 31.95
C ARG A 447 -11.61 -16.72 31.45
N SER A 448 -10.82 -15.84 32.04
CA SER A 448 -9.42 -15.62 31.68
C SER A 448 -8.58 -16.90 31.76
N ARG A 449 -8.80 -17.72 32.79
CA ARG A 449 -8.09 -18.99 32.97
C ARG A 449 -8.53 -20.05 31.96
N ILE A 450 -9.83 -20.16 31.69
CA ILE A 450 -10.36 -21.10 30.68
C ILE A 450 -9.81 -20.76 29.29
N VAL A 451 -9.88 -19.49 28.90
CA VAL A 451 -9.35 -19.01 27.60
C VAL A 451 -7.86 -19.30 27.50
N SER A 452 -7.08 -18.99 28.55
CA SER A 452 -5.64 -19.30 28.59
C SER A 452 -5.34 -20.80 28.47
N SER A 453 -6.12 -21.66 29.14
CA SER A 453 -5.97 -23.11 29.04
C SER A 453 -6.27 -23.64 27.64
N ILE A 454 -7.28 -23.11 26.96
CA ILE A 454 -7.63 -23.49 25.58
C ILE A 454 -6.54 -23.03 24.59
N ILE A 455 -6.03 -21.80 24.70
CA ILE A 455 -4.90 -21.33 23.90
C ILE A 455 -3.68 -22.22 24.11
N SER A 456 -3.37 -22.54 25.37
CA SER A 456 -2.24 -23.42 25.72
C SER A 456 -2.41 -24.82 25.12
N TYR A 457 -3.63 -25.38 25.11
CA TYR A 457 -3.93 -26.63 24.45
C TYR A 457 -3.63 -26.56 22.95
N PHE A 458 -4.12 -25.53 22.25
CA PHE A 458 -3.87 -25.38 20.82
C PHE A 458 -2.39 -25.21 20.48
N ILE A 459 -1.65 -24.41 21.25
CA ILE A 459 -0.20 -24.26 21.06
C ILE A 459 0.51 -25.61 21.23
N ASN A 460 0.16 -26.38 22.25
CA ASN A 460 0.74 -27.70 22.48
C ASN A 460 0.41 -28.68 21.34
N ASP A 461 -0.85 -28.72 20.92
CA ASP A 461 -1.33 -29.56 19.82
C ASP A 461 -0.56 -29.26 18.53
N VAL A 462 -0.48 -27.98 18.14
CA VAL A 462 0.24 -27.55 16.94
C VAL A 462 1.71 -27.91 17.02
N VAL A 463 2.39 -27.65 18.14
CA VAL A 463 3.81 -28.00 18.27
C VAL A 463 4.02 -29.50 18.11
N THR A 464 3.26 -30.33 18.84
CA THR A 464 3.42 -31.79 18.80
C THR A 464 3.10 -32.39 17.43
N GLU A 465 2.05 -31.91 16.75
CA GLU A 465 1.72 -32.38 15.40
C GLU A 465 2.76 -31.90 14.37
N SER A 466 3.19 -30.63 14.48
CA SER A 466 4.16 -30.04 13.56
C SER A 466 5.53 -30.71 13.65
N GLU A 467 5.99 -31.05 14.86
CA GLU A 467 7.23 -31.82 15.06
C GLU A 467 7.19 -33.16 14.32
N LYS A 468 6.05 -33.89 14.39
CA LYS A 468 5.89 -35.17 13.67
C LYS A 468 5.99 -34.96 12.16
N ARG A 469 5.34 -33.93 11.63
CA ARG A 469 5.33 -33.62 10.19
C ARG A 469 6.71 -33.19 9.70
N ILE A 470 7.38 -32.31 10.45
CA ILE A 470 8.74 -31.85 10.17
C ILE A 470 9.72 -33.03 10.15
N ASN A 471 9.63 -33.94 11.13
CA ASN A 471 10.50 -35.12 11.20
C ASN A 471 10.25 -36.13 10.07
N SER A 472 9.04 -36.12 9.48
CA SER A 472 8.67 -37.00 8.36
C SER A 472 8.91 -36.36 6.99
N TYR A 473 9.42 -35.13 6.93
CA TYR A 473 9.58 -34.38 5.69
C TYR A 473 10.91 -34.68 5.00
N GLU A 474 10.84 -35.01 3.71
CA GLU A 474 12.01 -35.22 2.86
C GLU A 474 12.62 -33.87 2.42
N PRO A 475 13.86 -33.54 2.81
CA PRO A 475 14.39 -32.18 2.71
C PRO A 475 14.87 -31.77 1.30
N THR A 476 14.84 -32.67 0.31
CA THR A 476 15.42 -32.42 -1.01
C THR A 476 14.83 -31.19 -1.68
N PHE A 477 13.50 -31.04 -1.64
CA PHE A 477 12.82 -29.88 -2.21
C PHE A 477 13.27 -28.59 -1.52
N PHE A 478 13.36 -28.59 -0.19
CA PHE A 478 13.75 -27.41 0.60
C PHE A 478 15.11 -26.84 0.17
N TYR A 479 16.13 -27.69 -0.02
CA TYR A 479 17.45 -27.21 -0.41
C TYR A 479 17.56 -26.80 -1.88
N LEU A 480 16.69 -27.32 -2.76
CA LEU A 480 16.67 -26.95 -4.18
C LEU A 480 15.90 -25.65 -4.43
N GLU A 481 14.85 -25.40 -3.65
CA GLU A 481 13.88 -24.33 -3.87
C GLU A 481 14.09 -23.18 -2.88
N HIS A 482 15.31 -22.64 -2.85
CA HIS A 482 15.65 -21.46 -2.05
C HIS A 482 15.25 -21.55 -0.56
N HIS A 483 15.37 -22.72 0.07
CA HIS A 483 14.99 -22.95 1.46
C HIS A 483 13.48 -22.74 1.71
N ARG A 484 12.62 -23.11 0.74
CA ARG A 484 11.15 -23.03 0.84
C ARG A 484 10.49 -24.41 0.90
N PHE A 485 9.25 -24.47 1.40
CA PHE A 485 8.48 -25.70 1.56
C PHE A 485 7.37 -25.83 0.50
N ASP A 486 7.23 -27.03 -0.07
CA ASP A 486 6.12 -27.43 -0.95
C ASP A 486 4.88 -27.92 -0.20
N LYS A 487 4.94 -27.99 1.14
CA LYS A 487 3.89 -28.56 2.00
C LYS A 487 3.65 -27.76 3.27
N LYS A 488 2.40 -27.83 3.77
CA LYS A 488 2.00 -27.38 5.11
C LYS A 488 2.52 -28.36 6.16
N LEU A 489 3.57 -27.97 6.88
CA LEU A 489 4.18 -28.76 7.96
C LEU A 489 3.74 -28.28 9.33
N ILE A 490 3.35 -27.00 9.46
CA ILE A 490 2.75 -26.49 10.69
C ILE A 490 1.24 -26.66 10.60
N SER A 491 0.65 -27.33 11.58
CA SER A 491 -0.78 -27.68 11.55
C SER A 491 -1.31 -28.10 12.91
N PHE A 492 -2.61 -27.92 13.12
CA PHE A 492 -3.34 -28.66 14.15
C PHE A 492 -3.32 -30.16 13.87
N SER A 493 -3.42 -30.97 14.93
CA SER A 493 -3.77 -32.38 14.80
C SER A 493 -5.20 -32.53 14.25
N PRO A 494 -5.61 -33.72 13.79
CA PRO A 494 -7.00 -33.96 13.38
C PRO A 494 -8.03 -33.61 14.48
N GLU A 495 -7.68 -33.82 15.75
CA GLU A 495 -8.51 -33.46 16.89
C GLU A 495 -8.53 -31.95 17.12
N GLY A 496 -7.36 -31.30 17.13
CA GLY A 496 -7.24 -29.85 17.29
C GLY A 496 -7.98 -29.08 16.20
N ALA A 497 -7.85 -29.50 14.93
CA ALA A 497 -8.54 -28.89 13.80
C ALA A 497 -10.06 -29.00 13.94
N PHE A 498 -10.55 -30.17 14.39
CA PHE A 498 -11.97 -30.37 14.65
C PHE A 498 -12.50 -29.43 15.75
N ILE A 499 -11.76 -29.24 16.83
CA ILE A 499 -12.13 -28.34 17.92
C ILE A 499 -12.14 -26.88 17.44
N ASN A 500 -11.09 -26.46 16.74
CA ASN A 500 -10.95 -25.11 16.18
C ASN A 500 -12.15 -24.76 15.29
N ASP A 501 -12.45 -25.60 14.30
CA ASP A 501 -13.59 -25.42 13.39
C ASP A 501 -14.94 -25.40 14.12
N TYR A 502 -15.07 -26.21 15.16
CA TYR A 502 -16.32 -26.29 15.92
C TYR A 502 -16.58 -25.04 16.75
N LEU A 503 -15.55 -24.54 17.46
CA LEU A 503 -15.63 -23.31 18.23
C LEU A 503 -15.98 -22.12 17.34
N ASP A 504 -15.33 -22.01 16.18
CA ASP A 504 -15.64 -20.98 15.18
C ASP A 504 -17.12 -21.02 14.76
N ARG A 505 -17.64 -22.20 14.40
CA ARG A 505 -19.03 -22.34 13.94
C ARG A 505 -20.08 -21.95 14.98
N ILE A 506 -19.84 -22.24 16.27
CA ILE A 506 -20.80 -21.90 17.33
C ILE A 506 -20.80 -20.41 17.58
N ILE A 507 -19.60 -19.85 17.75
CA ILE A 507 -19.43 -18.45 18.15
C ILE A 507 -19.89 -17.55 17.00
N SER A 508 -19.42 -17.81 15.78
CA SER A 508 -19.78 -17.03 14.59
C SER A 508 -21.30 -16.97 14.39
N LYS A 509 -22.04 -18.08 14.60
CA LYS A 509 -23.51 -18.08 14.46
C LYS A 509 -24.22 -17.19 15.48
N ARG A 510 -23.72 -17.13 16.73
CA ARG A 510 -24.35 -16.34 17.80
C ARG A 510 -23.97 -14.85 17.68
N VAL A 511 -22.74 -14.54 17.28
CA VAL A 511 -22.24 -13.16 17.15
C VAL A 511 -22.77 -12.46 15.90
N ILE A 512 -22.69 -13.11 14.72
CA ILE A 512 -23.05 -12.50 13.42
C ILE A 512 -24.55 -12.13 13.37
N ASN A 513 -25.41 -12.92 14.00
CA ASN A 513 -26.86 -12.68 13.99
C ASN A 513 -27.33 -11.67 15.05
N SER A 514 -26.40 -11.01 15.76
CA SER A 514 -26.76 -10.00 16.74
C SER A 514 -27.20 -8.70 16.07
N LEU A 515 -28.21 -8.05 16.65
CA LEU A 515 -28.70 -6.74 16.19
C LEU A 515 -27.60 -5.68 16.21
N GLU A 516 -26.68 -5.79 17.17
CA GLU A 516 -25.62 -4.82 17.37
C GLU A 516 -24.59 -4.86 16.24
N VAL A 517 -24.05 -6.04 15.94
CA VAL A 517 -23.12 -6.25 14.82
C VAL A 517 -23.78 -5.84 13.50
N THR A 518 -25.05 -6.18 13.31
CA THR A 518 -25.80 -5.78 12.10
C THR A 518 -25.91 -4.26 11.95
N LYS A 519 -26.19 -3.52 13.04
CA LYS A 519 -26.24 -2.05 13.01
C LYS A 519 -24.87 -1.44 12.73
N PHE A 520 -23.83 -1.99 13.34
CA PHE A 520 -22.46 -1.55 13.11
C PHE A 520 -22.04 -1.77 11.65
N ASP A 521 -22.28 -2.97 11.11
CA ASP A 521 -21.95 -3.30 9.72
C ASP A 521 -22.69 -2.38 8.74
N ASN A 522 -23.98 -2.15 8.95
CA ASN A 522 -24.74 -1.22 8.09
C ASN A 522 -24.17 0.22 8.15
N LYS A 523 -23.81 0.71 9.34
CA LYS A 523 -23.22 2.03 9.50
C LYS A 523 -21.85 2.12 8.81
N ALA A 524 -21.01 1.10 8.98
CA ALA A 524 -19.69 1.01 8.37
C ALA A 524 -19.77 1.02 6.83
N ASP A 525 -20.67 0.22 6.26
CA ASP A 525 -20.95 0.17 4.83
C ASP A 525 -21.29 1.56 4.27
N LEU A 526 -22.24 2.26 4.91
CA LEU A 526 -22.64 3.61 4.50
C LEU A 526 -21.48 4.60 4.55
N ILE A 527 -20.73 4.64 5.65
CA ILE A 527 -19.60 5.56 5.81
C ILE A 527 -18.58 5.36 4.69
N ILE A 528 -18.18 4.12 4.43
CA ILE A 528 -17.17 3.80 3.42
C ILE A 528 -17.66 4.15 2.01
N ARG A 529 -18.92 3.83 1.67
CA ARG A 529 -19.52 4.19 0.38
C ARG A 529 -19.53 5.69 0.16
N PHE A 530 -20.02 6.46 1.13
CA PHE A 530 -20.10 7.91 1.02
C PHE A 530 -18.72 8.56 0.95
N LEU A 531 -17.75 8.10 1.75
CA LEU A 531 -16.37 8.60 1.63
C LEU A 531 -15.80 8.34 0.25
N PHE A 532 -15.95 7.12 -0.28
CA PHE A 532 -15.47 6.78 -1.61
C PHE A 532 -16.14 7.66 -2.68
N GLU A 533 -17.46 7.77 -2.63
CA GLU A 533 -18.24 8.61 -3.56
C GLU A 533 -17.81 10.08 -3.49
N ALA A 534 -17.63 10.65 -2.31
CA ALA A 534 -17.16 12.03 -2.14
C ALA A 534 -15.81 12.26 -2.79
N TYR A 535 -14.83 11.38 -2.53
CA TYR A 535 -13.49 11.52 -3.10
C TYR A 535 -13.47 11.25 -4.61
N TYR A 536 -14.31 10.34 -5.11
CA TYR A 536 -14.40 10.10 -6.55
C TYR A 536 -15.05 11.29 -7.27
N ASN A 537 -16.13 11.83 -6.72
CA ASN A 537 -16.85 12.96 -7.31
C ASN A 537 -16.08 14.28 -7.21
N ASN A 538 -15.28 14.45 -6.16
CA ASN A 538 -14.41 15.61 -5.99
C ASN A 538 -13.04 15.19 -5.40
N PRO A 539 -12.10 14.73 -6.25
CA PRO A 539 -10.78 14.28 -5.80
C PRO A 539 -9.99 15.33 -5.00
N LYS A 540 -10.29 16.62 -5.14
CA LYS A 540 -9.66 17.70 -4.36
C LYS A 540 -9.92 17.60 -2.85
N LEU A 541 -10.90 16.81 -2.42
CA LEU A 541 -11.15 16.51 -1.00
C LEU A 541 -10.06 15.60 -0.39
N LEU A 542 -9.29 14.89 -1.21
CA LEU A 542 -8.20 14.03 -0.73
C LEU A 542 -7.08 14.85 -0.09
N HIS A 543 -6.43 14.25 0.91
CA HIS A 543 -5.24 14.83 1.53
C HIS A 543 -4.14 15.15 0.50
N LYS A 544 -3.40 16.25 0.69
CA LYS A 544 -2.36 16.75 -0.23
C LYS A 544 -1.35 15.69 -0.68
N GLY A 545 -0.88 14.87 0.26
CA GLY A 545 0.06 13.78 -0.05
C GLY A 545 -0.53 12.71 -0.97
N THR A 546 -1.83 12.43 -0.89
CA THR A 546 -2.52 11.50 -1.80
C THR A 546 -2.64 12.11 -3.20
N LEU A 547 -2.95 13.40 -3.30
CA LEU A 547 -2.99 14.11 -4.59
C LEU A 547 -1.61 14.13 -5.27
N ILE A 548 -0.53 14.37 -4.52
CA ILE A 548 0.84 14.30 -5.02
C ILE A 548 1.17 12.87 -5.51
N ARG A 549 0.74 11.84 -4.77
CA ARG A 549 0.94 10.45 -5.18
C ARG A 549 0.17 10.10 -6.46
N ILE A 550 -1.08 10.55 -6.60
CA ILE A 550 -1.87 10.38 -7.84
C ILE A 550 -1.15 11.05 -9.02
N TYR A 551 -0.69 12.29 -8.84
CA TYR A 551 0.11 13.00 -9.86
C TYR A 551 1.36 12.20 -10.24
N ARG A 552 2.16 11.76 -9.25
CA ARG A 552 3.36 10.95 -9.47
C ARG A 552 3.06 9.68 -10.25
N ASP A 553 2.00 8.97 -9.88
CA ASP A 553 1.66 7.68 -10.48
C ASP A 553 1.15 7.83 -11.91
N ILE A 554 0.35 8.87 -12.20
CA ILE A 554 -0.01 9.21 -13.56
C ILE A 554 1.23 9.61 -14.37
N LYS A 555 2.16 10.37 -13.76
CA LYS A 555 3.40 10.80 -14.42
C LYS A 555 4.34 9.65 -14.78
N LYS A 556 4.22 8.49 -14.11
CA LYS A 556 4.95 7.27 -14.48
C LYS A 556 4.48 6.67 -15.81
N ILE A 557 3.25 6.96 -16.25
CA ILE A 557 2.62 6.37 -17.45
C ILE A 557 2.26 7.39 -18.55
N SER A 558 2.05 8.66 -18.21
CA SER A 558 1.66 9.71 -19.15
C SER A 558 2.31 11.04 -18.78
N ASP A 559 2.78 11.78 -19.79
CA ASP A 559 3.27 13.15 -19.63
C ASP A 559 2.14 14.20 -19.64
N ASN A 560 0.93 13.80 -20.00
CA ASN A 560 -0.25 14.65 -20.08
C ASN A 560 -0.96 14.72 -18.72
N VAL A 561 -0.31 15.30 -17.72
CA VAL A 561 -0.86 15.49 -16.37
C VAL A 561 -0.28 16.74 -15.72
N ILE A 562 -1.09 17.43 -14.90
CA ILE A 562 -0.69 18.63 -14.17
C ILE A 562 -0.61 18.38 -12.68
N ASP A 563 0.22 19.17 -11.99
CA ASP A 563 0.33 19.14 -10.53
C ASP A 563 -1.02 19.51 -9.88
N PHE A 564 -1.62 18.56 -9.16
CA PHE A 564 -2.92 18.73 -8.53
C PHE A 564 -2.92 19.64 -7.28
N ILE A 565 -1.75 20.08 -6.82
CA ILE A 565 -1.58 21.00 -5.69
C ILE A 565 -1.27 22.42 -6.17
N ASN A 566 -0.29 22.56 -7.06
CA ASN A 566 0.25 23.85 -7.46
C ASN A 566 -0.23 24.34 -8.85
N GLY A 567 -0.96 23.50 -9.57
CA GLY A 567 -1.51 23.85 -10.89
C GLY A 567 -2.73 24.77 -10.82
N ASN A 568 -3.15 25.24 -12.00
CA ASN A 568 -4.30 26.11 -12.16
C ASN A 568 -5.59 25.41 -11.67
N PRO A 569 -6.37 26.02 -10.76
CA PRO A 569 -7.55 25.38 -10.16
C PRO A 569 -8.63 24.94 -11.16
N LYS A 570 -8.80 25.67 -12.28
CA LYS A 570 -9.77 25.35 -13.32
C LYS A 570 -9.31 24.14 -14.13
N LEU A 571 -8.07 24.15 -14.59
CA LEU A 571 -7.49 23.03 -15.34
C LEU A 571 -7.45 21.75 -14.49
N ILE A 572 -7.15 21.85 -13.19
CA ILE A 572 -7.23 20.71 -12.27
C ILE A 572 -8.66 20.17 -12.18
N ALA A 573 -9.66 21.04 -12.09
CA ALA A 573 -11.06 20.61 -12.04
C ALA A 573 -11.49 19.94 -13.34
N ASP A 574 -11.04 20.46 -14.49
CA ASP A 574 -11.33 19.88 -15.80
C ASP A 574 -10.61 18.53 -15.99
N GLU A 575 -9.35 18.41 -15.57
CA GLU A 575 -8.61 17.14 -15.61
C GLU A 575 -9.28 16.08 -14.73
N PHE A 576 -9.64 16.39 -13.49
CA PHE A 576 -10.39 15.45 -12.65
C PHE A 576 -11.76 15.11 -13.23
N ARG A 577 -12.46 16.07 -13.85
CA ARG A 577 -13.72 15.79 -14.54
C ARG A 577 -13.51 14.78 -15.67
N GLN A 578 -12.43 14.90 -16.45
CA GLN A 578 -12.12 13.94 -17.50
C GLN A 578 -11.75 12.57 -16.91
N ILE A 579 -10.87 12.52 -15.90
CA ILE A 579 -10.49 11.27 -15.25
C ILE A 579 -11.72 10.55 -14.69
N CYS A 580 -12.62 11.23 -13.98
CA CYS A 580 -13.78 10.59 -13.35
C CYS A 580 -14.92 10.33 -14.35
N PHE A 581 -15.24 11.28 -15.22
CA PHE A 581 -16.53 11.28 -15.93
C PHE A 581 -16.44 11.28 -17.45
N LYS A 582 -15.24 11.26 -18.06
CA LYS A 582 -15.12 10.99 -19.50
C LYS A 582 -15.81 9.67 -19.81
N ASP A 583 -16.69 9.68 -20.80
CA ASP A 583 -17.32 8.45 -21.26
C ASP A 583 -16.30 7.64 -22.07
N LEU A 584 -16.12 6.38 -21.70
CA LEU A 584 -15.10 5.50 -22.27
C LEU A 584 -15.70 4.29 -22.98
N SER A 585 -17.03 4.14 -23.00
CA SER A 585 -17.68 2.94 -23.55
C SER A 585 -17.72 2.88 -25.09
N GLU A 586 -17.76 4.02 -25.77
CA GLU A 586 -17.85 4.07 -27.24
C GLU A 586 -16.46 4.08 -27.90
N GLU A 587 -15.55 4.94 -27.40
CA GLU A 587 -14.16 5.04 -27.84
C GLU A 587 -13.24 4.93 -26.62
N PRO A 588 -12.71 3.73 -26.32
CA PRO A 588 -11.83 3.50 -25.19
C PRO A 588 -10.55 4.33 -25.31
N ASP A 589 -10.37 5.26 -24.38
CA ASP A 589 -9.14 6.04 -24.24
C ASP A 589 -8.25 5.39 -23.17
N GLU A 590 -7.25 4.63 -23.63
CA GLU A 590 -6.34 3.87 -22.76
C GLU A 590 -5.64 4.74 -21.72
N GLU A 591 -5.29 5.99 -22.06
CA GLU A 591 -4.66 6.92 -21.14
C GLU A 591 -5.60 7.24 -19.97
N TYR A 592 -6.85 7.60 -20.27
CA TYR A 592 -7.83 7.96 -19.24
C TYR A 592 -8.36 6.74 -18.48
N ILE A 593 -8.41 5.55 -19.09
CA ILE A 593 -8.65 4.28 -18.39
C ILE A 593 -7.59 4.10 -17.30
N ASN A 594 -6.31 4.22 -17.65
CA ASN A 594 -5.22 4.05 -16.70
C ASN A 594 -5.18 5.15 -15.62
N LYS A 595 -5.42 6.42 -15.99
CA LYS A 595 -5.57 7.50 -15.01
C LYS A 595 -6.71 7.23 -14.02
N ARG A 596 -7.87 6.74 -14.50
CA ARG A 596 -9.01 6.38 -13.65
C ARG A 596 -8.68 5.23 -12.70
N LYS A 597 -7.98 4.19 -13.18
CA LYS A 597 -7.49 3.09 -12.33
C LYS A 597 -6.58 3.60 -11.21
N ILE A 598 -5.62 4.49 -11.54
CA ILE A 598 -4.71 5.09 -10.56
C ILE A 598 -5.48 5.90 -9.51
N LEU A 599 -6.44 6.73 -9.94
CA LEU A 599 -7.27 7.51 -9.03
C LEU A 599 -8.07 6.62 -8.08
N VAL A 600 -8.79 5.63 -8.62
CA VAL A 600 -9.62 4.69 -7.87
C VAL A 600 -8.80 3.90 -6.84
N ARG A 601 -7.63 3.38 -7.24
CA ARG A 601 -6.73 2.67 -6.32
C ARG A 601 -6.21 3.60 -5.22
N ASN A 602 -5.86 4.85 -5.54
CA ASN A 602 -5.38 5.81 -4.54
C ASN A 602 -6.46 6.29 -3.56
N ILE A 603 -7.72 6.40 -4.00
CA ILE A 603 -8.87 6.63 -3.10
C ILE A 603 -9.00 5.44 -2.13
N THR A 604 -8.93 4.22 -2.67
CA THR A 604 -8.98 2.98 -1.88
C THR A 604 -7.83 2.90 -0.86
N ASP A 605 -6.61 3.23 -1.27
CA ASP A 605 -5.43 3.29 -0.40
C ASP A 605 -5.62 4.30 0.74
N TYR A 606 -6.21 5.45 0.43
CA TYR A 606 -6.46 6.49 1.42
C TYR A 606 -7.50 6.06 2.45
N ILE A 607 -8.66 5.54 2.00
CA ILE A 607 -9.75 5.08 2.87
C ILE A 607 -9.29 3.90 3.72
N SER A 608 -8.69 2.86 3.13
CA SER A 608 -8.19 1.69 3.87
C SER A 608 -7.10 2.05 4.90
N GLY A 609 -6.34 3.11 4.63
CA GLY A 609 -5.33 3.65 5.52
C GLY A 609 -5.87 4.47 6.71
N MET A 610 -7.16 4.82 6.74
CA MET A 610 -7.76 5.56 7.86
C MET A 610 -7.91 4.67 9.10
N THR A 611 -8.10 5.31 10.26
CA THR A 611 -8.57 4.65 11.48
C THR A 611 -10.10 4.79 11.58
N ASP A 612 -10.74 4.05 12.48
CA ASP A 612 -12.21 4.04 12.58
C ASP A 612 -12.76 5.42 12.96
N ASN A 613 -12.15 6.06 13.96
CA ASN A 613 -12.54 7.39 14.39
C ASN A 613 -12.21 8.46 13.35
N TYR A 614 -11.07 8.35 12.67
CA TYR A 614 -10.73 9.28 11.59
C TYR A 614 -11.75 9.18 10.46
N ALA A 615 -12.08 7.98 9.98
CA ALA A 615 -13.05 7.78 8.92
C ALA A 615 -14.44 8.31 9.31
N LEU A 616 -14.87 8.09 10.54
CA LEU A 616 -16.13 8.64 11.05
C LEU A 616 -16.13 10.18 11.10
N ASN A 617 -15.03 10.79 11.56
CA ASN A 617 -14.90 12.25 11.64
C ASN A 617 -14.84 12.88 10.26
N GLU A 618 -14.10 12.27 9.35
CA GLU A 618 -13.98 12.68 7.95
C GLU A 618 -15.35 12.63 7.26
N TYR A 619 -16.11 11.54 7.45
CA TYR A 619 -17.47 11.41 6.95
C TYR A 619 -18.38 12.52 7.49
N ASN A 620 -18.33 12.77 8.80
CA ASN A 620 -19.12 13.85 9.38
C ASN A 620 -18.69 15.21 8.83
N SER A 621 -17.39 15.48 8.63
CA SER A 621 -16.91 16.77 8.12
C SER A 621 -17.31 17.05 6.66
N ILE A 622 -17.52 16.00 5.86
CA ILE A 622 -17.88 16.13 4.45
C ILE A 622 -19.41 16.23 4.27
N TYR A 623 -20.18 15.47 5.06
CA TYR A 623 -21.62 15.27 4.84
C TYR A 623 -22.55 15.88 5.90
N LYS A 624 -22.05 16.28 7.07
CA LYS A 624 -22.85 16.93 8.13
C LYS A 624 -22.35 18.35 8.37
#